data_AF-A0A3Q3NBF7-F1
#
_entry.id   AF-A0A3Q3NBF7-F1
#
_cell.length_a   1.000
_cell.length_b   1.000
_cell.length_c   1.000
_cell.angle_alpha   90.00
_cell.angle_beta   90.00
_cell.angle_gamma   90.00
#
_symmetry.space_group_name_H-M   'P 1'
#
loop_
_entity.id
_entity.type
_entity.pdbx_description
1 polymer ?
#
loop_
_entity_poly.entity_id
_entity_poly.type
_entity_poly.pdbx_seq_one_letter_code
_entity_poly.pdbx_strand_id
1 'polypeptide(L)'
;MLTMVSLSLFPVVLLFLRTVQVGAVAAPVLKFRETDPVTGNSVECDRCQPGTYLRARCTATTMSVCAPCPPGSFTELWNHIGKCLRCGVCGQNQVERSACTADRDCQCQCVLGYYYEEKYEMCLRHKTCPSGQGVLTEDSGDYLREIVPAFFVHHKPHIRRLRRIVHKLPSKDSRKQEGTAGLNLPALLERINTWVASATSEQIQQLPDLLTKAGADNAGERLHNKMQRIESNLKELRSLGNERSHKKKAQDLITDKTRKNQLTSLPACFTVSGQ
;
A
#
# COMPACT_ATOMS: atom_id res chain seq x y z
N MET A 1 -36.91 64.75 29.53
CA MET A 1 -36.52 64.58 28.12
C MET A 1 -35.00 64.52 28.06
N LEU A 2 -34.43 63.33 27.85
CA LEU A 2 -33.00 63.13 27.57
C LEU A 2 -32.90 62.37 26.26
N THR A 3 -32.13 62.91 25.31
CA THR A 3 -31.95 62.42 23.94
C THR A 3 -30.93 61.29 23.87
N MET A 4 -31.22 60.32 23.00
CA MET A 4 -30.39 59.17 22.63
C MET A 4 -29.12 59.59 21.87
N VAL A 5 -27.98 58.94 22.17
CA VAL A 5 -26.82 58.88 21.27
C VAL A 5 -26.46 57.42 21.07
N SER A 6 -26.79 56.89 19.88
CA SER A 6 -26.38 55.57 19.41
C SER A 6 -25.00 55.65 18.75
N LEU A 7 -23.99 55.00 19.31
CA LEU A 7 -22.68 54.82 18.67
C LEU A 7 -22.72 53.61 17.74
N SER A 8 -22.95 53.87 16.45
CA SER A 8 -22.80 52.90 15.37
C SER A 8 -21.32 52.73 14.99
N LEU A 9 -20.69 51.65 15.46
CA LEU A 9 -19.37 51.18 15.03
C LEU A 9 -19.49 50.41 13.70
N PHE A 10 -19.73 51.12 12.61
CA PHE A 10 -19.51 50.66 11.24
C PHE A 10 -18.70 51.76 10.57
N PRO A 11 -17.36 51.66 10.42
CA PRO A 11 -16.79 50.98 9.25
C PRO A 11 -15.30 50.57 9.41
N VAL A 12 -14.95 49.37 9.90
CA VAL A 12 -13.53 48.92 9.84
C VAL A 12 -13.36 47.45 9.42
N VAL A 13 -14.43 46.68 9.25
CA VAL A 13 -14.33 45.21 9.06
C VAL A 13 -14.37 44.76 7.58
N LEU A 14 -14.27 45.67 6.60
CA LEU A 14 -14.43 45.32 5.17
C LEU A 14 -13.19 45.52 4.29
N LEU A 15 -11.98 45.25 4.78
CA LEU A 15 -10.77 45.37 3.93
C LEU A 15 -9.72 44.26 4.05
N PHE A 16 -10.09 43.01 4.37
CA PHE A 16 -9.15 41.87 4.24
C PHE A 16 -9.80 40.57 3.74
N LEU A 17 -10.41 40.60 2.55
CA LEU A 17 -10.64 39.39 1.75
C LEU A 17 -9.91 39.52 0.41
N ARG A 18 -8.58 39.48 0.45
CA ARG A 18 -7.78 39.15 -0.75
C ARG A 18 -7.85 37.64 -0.92
N THR A 19 -8.81 37.19 -1.71
CA THR A 19 -8.86 35.80 -2.17
C THR A 19 -7.60 35.52 -3.00
N VAL A 20 -6.70 34.69 -2.47
CA VAL A 20 -5.63 34.10 -3.26
C VAL A 20 -6.31 33.11 -4.21
N GLN A 21 -6.57 33.55 -5.44
CA GLN A 21 -6.99 32.66 -6.51
C GLN A 21 -5.77 31.80 -6.87
N VAL A 22 -5.66 30.62 -6.25
CA VAL A 22 -4.79 29.58 -6.79
C VAL A 22 -5.45 29.12 -8.07
N GLY A 23 -5.10 29.76 -9.18
CA GLY A 23 -5.46 29.28 -10.51
C GLY A 23 -4.97 27.84 -10.63
N ALA A 24 -5.89 26.91 -10.87
CA ALA A 24 -5.54 25.54 -11.17
C ALA A 24 -4.66 25.57 -12.43
N VAL A 25 -3.36 25.32 -12.26
CA VAL A 25 -2.44 25.19 -13.38
C VAL A 25 -2.84 23.89 -14.07
N ALA A 26 -3.54 23.98 -15.19
CA ALA A 26 -3.92 22.82 -15.99
C ALA A 26 -2.64 22.04 -16.32
N ALA A 27 -2.61 20.76 -15.98
CA ALA A 27 -1.47 19.90 -16.26
C ALA A 27 -1.15 19.94 -17.77
N PRO A 28 0.14 19.92 -18.16
CA PRO A 28 0.51 19.97 -19.58
C PRO A 28 -0.07 18.76 -20.32
N VAL A 29 -0.85 19.03 -21.36
CA VAL A 29 -1.47 18.01 -22.22
C VAL A 29 -0.40 17.42 -23.14
N LEU A 30 -0.22 16.10 -23.09
CA LEU A 30 0.74 15.40 -23.95
C LEU A 30 0.24 15.41 -25.40
N LYS A 31 1.16 15.55 -26.37
CA LYS A 31 0.82 15.69 -27.80
C LYS A 31 1.34 14.55 -28.66
N PHE A 32 0.82 14.45 -29.88
CA PHE A 32 1.29 13.54 -30.92
C PHE A 32 1.15 14.20 -32.31
N ARG A 33 1.89 13.72 -33.31
CA ARG A 33 1.79 14.22 -34.69
C ARG A 33 0.78 13.40 -35.49
N GLU A 34 -0.05 14.08 -36.25
CA GLU A 34 -1.00 13.51 -37.21
C GLU A 34 -0.82 14.21 -38.55
N THR A 35 -1.10 13.51 -39.65
CA THR A 35 -1.21 14.13 -40.98
C THR A 35 -2.67 14.48 -41.21
N ASP A 36 -2.95 15.76 -41.42
CA ASP A 36 -4.32 16.24 -41.66
C ASP A 36 -4.84 15.66 -42.99
N PRO A 37 -5.93 14.87 -42.99
CA PRO A 37 -6.46 14.25 -44.20
C PRO A 37 -7.01 15.28 -45.20
N VAL A 38 -7.31 16.50 -44.77
CA VAL A 38 -7.84 17.58 -45.62
C VAL A 38 -6.72 18.35 -46.31
N THR A 39 -5.67 18.71 -45.57
CA THR A 39 -4.59 19.59 -46.08
C THR A 39 -3.31 18.86 -46.45
N GLY A 40 -3.13 17.61 -46.01
CA GLY A 40 -1.90 16.83 -46.17
C GLY A 40 -0.74 17.28 -45.29
N ASN A 41 -0.92 18.33 -44.48
CA ASN A 41 0.12 18.88 -43.61
C ASN A 41 0.21 18.14 -42.28
N SER A 42 1.40 18.15 -41.67
CA SER A 42 1.59 17.63 -40.31
C SER A 42 1.02 18.62 -39.28
N VAL A 43 0.16 18.13 -38.39
CA VAL A 43 -0.44 18.88 -37.29
C VAL A 43 -0.10 18.25 -35.94
N GLU A 44 -0.03 19.07 -34.88
CA GLU A 44 0.14 18.59 -33.51
C GLU A 44 -1.21 18.45 -32.81
N CYS A 45 -1.54 17.23 -32.42
CA CYS A 45 -2.79 16.86 -31.77
C CYS A 45 -2.57 16.54 -30.29
N ASP A 46 -3.59 16.80 -29.47
CA ASP A 46 -3.59 16.41 -28.07
C ASP A 46 -3.86 14.91 -27.91
N ARG A 47 -3.14 14.24 -27.01
CA ARG A 47 -3.38 12.85 -26.63
C ARG A 47 -4.55 12.76 -25.64
N CYS A 48 -5.18 11.61 -25.64
CA CYS A 48 -6.21 11.24 -24.69
C CYS A 48 -5.58 10.73 -23.38
N GLN A 49 -6.11 11.17 -22.25
CA GLN A 49 -5.67 10.76 -20.92
C GLN A 49 -5.98 9.28 -20.63
N PRO A 50 -5.32 8.66 -19.63
CA PRO A 50 -5.72 7.35 -19.12
C PRO A 50 -7.23 7.31 -18.79
N GLY A 51 -7.90 6.18 -19.04
CA GLY A 51 -9.36 6.12 -18.93
C GLY A 51 -10.12 6.47 -20.20
N THR A 52 -9.44 6.96 -21.23
CA THR A 52 -10.07 7.44 -22.47
C THR A 52 -9.35 6.94 -23.72
N TYR A 53 -10.03 6.98 -24.87
CA TYR A 53 -9.49 6.67 -26.19
C TYR A 53 -9.80 7.79 -27.19
N LEU A 54 -9.07 7.81 -28.31
CA LEU A 54 -9.26 8.79 -29.37
C LEU A 54 -10.45 8.42 -30.25
N ARG A 55 -11.57 9.11 -30.05
CA ARG A 55 -12.81 8.91 -30.81
C ARG A 55 -12.75 9.59 -32.18
N ALA A 56 -12.19 10.79 -32.24
CA ALA A 56 -11.95 11.50 -33.50
C ALA A 56 -10.58 12.17 -33.46
N ARG A 57 -9.86 12.05 -34.57
CA ARG A 57 -8.54 12.66 -34.76
C ARG A 57 -8.67 14.17 -34.92
N CYS A 58 -7.62 14.89 -34.56
CA CYS A 58 -7.55 16.33 -34.79
C CYS A 58 -7.26 16.62 -36.27
N THR A 59 -7.60 17.83 -36.71
CA THR A 59 -7.19 18.41 -38.00
C THR A 59 -6.50 19.75 -37.74
N ALA A 60 -6.08 20.48 -38.78
CA ALA A 60 -5.54 21.82 -38.60
C ALA A 60 -6.52 22.80 -37.92
N THR A 61 -7.83 22.50 -37.93
CA THR A 61 -8.89 23.37 -37.40
C THR A 61 -9.70 22.73 -36.27
N THR A 62 -9.58 21.43 -36.03
CA THR A 62 -10.37 20.71 -35.02
C THR A 62 -9.46 20.00 -34.02
N MET A 63 -9.85 20.02 -32.74
CA MET A 63 -9.09 19.37 -31.67
C MET A 63 -9.37 17.86 -31.60
N SER A 64 -8.45 17.11 -30.98
CA SER A 64 -8.67 15.70 -30.66
C SER A 64 -9.93 15.51 -29.81
N VAL A 65 -10.76 14.53 -30.17
CA VAL A 65 -11.94 14.18 -29.39
C VAL A 65 -11.69 12.87 -28.65
N CYS A 66 -11.63 12.94 -27.33
CA CYS A 66 -11.45 11.78 -26.47
C CYS A 66 -12.80 11.31 -25.90
N ALA A 67 -12.96 10.00 -25.72
CA ALA A 67 -14.15 9.40 -25.12
C ALA A 67 -13.76 8.39 -24.03
N PRO A 68 -14.58 8.21 -22.98
CA PRO A 68 -14.28 7.27 -21.90
C PRO A 68 -14.27 5.82 -22.41
N CYS A 69 -13.44 4.99 -21.79
CA CYS A 69 -13.43 3.56 -22.07
C CYS A 69 -14.77 2.92 -21.66
N PRO A 70 -15.38 2.08 -22.52
CA PRO A 70 -16.56 1.31 -22.14
C PRO A 70 -16.23 0.26 -21.07
N PRO A 71 -17.24 -0.22 -20.30
CA PRO A 71 -17.04 -1.29 -19.31
C PRO A 71 -16.34 -2.52 -19.90
N GLY A 72 -15.39 -3.08 -19.17
CA GLY A 72 -14.56 -4.21 -19.65
C GLY A 72 -13.40 -3.78 -20.56
N SER A 73 -13.06 -2.49 -20.59
CA SER A 73 -11.89 -1.99 -21.31
C SER A 73 -11.20 -0.84 -20.56
N PHE A 74 -9.93 -0.61 -20.88
CA PHE A 74 -9.08 0.36 -20.20
C PHE A 74 -7.99 0.98 -21.09
N THR A 75 -7.40 2.08 -20.62
CA THR A 75 -6.14 2.65 -21.11
C THR A 75 -5.34 3.21 -19.94
N GLU A 76 -4.13 2.70 -19.72
CA GLU A 76 -3.28 3.12 -18.58
C GLU A 76 -2.45 4.36 -18.84
N LEU A 77 -2.17 4.65 -20.11
CA LEU A 77 -1.26 5.71 -20.53
C LEU A 77 -1.96 6.73 -21.41
N TRP A 78 -1.37 7.93 -21.49
CA TRP A 78 -1.77 8.94 -22.45
C TRP A 78 -1.61 8.40 -23.88
N ASN A 79 -2.70 8.33 -24.62
CA ASN A 79 -2.79 7.55 -25.85
C ASN A 79 -3.44 8.33 -26.99
N HIS A 80 -3.35 7.77 -28.19
CA HIS A 80 -4.04 8.24 -29.39
C HIS A 80 -4.67 7.05 -30.13
N ILE A 81 -4.98 5.98 -29.38
CA ILE A 81 -5.53 4.74 -29.94
C ILE A 81 -7.03 4.90 -30.18
N GLY A 82 -7.53 4.32 -31.27
CA GLY A 82 -8.92 4.46 -31.68
C GLY A 82 -9.93 3.64 -30.84
N LYS A 83 -9.45 2.76 -29.95
CA LYS A 83 -10.25 1.86 -29.12
C LYS A 83 -9.47 1.53 -27.84
N CYS A 84 -10.16 1.35 -26.72
CA CYS A 84 -9.53 0.92 -25.46
C CYS A 84 -9.09 -0.55 -25.51
N LEU A 85 -8.13 -0.90 -24.65
CA LEU A 85 -7.64 -2.27 -24.48
C LEU A 85 -8.68 -3.08 -23.71
N ARG A 86 -8.89 -4.35 -24.07
CA ARG A 86 -9.81 -5.23 -23.33
C ARG A 86 -9.18 -5.59 -21.99
N CYS A 87 -9.96 -5.57 -20.92
CA CYS A 87 -9.49 -6.06 -19.62
C CYS A 87 -9.08 -7.54 -19.72
N GLY A 88 -8.00 -7.88 -19.02
CA GLY A 88 -7.57 -9.26 -18.80
C GLY A 88 -8.56 -10.07 -18.00
N VAL A 89 -8.28 -11.38 -17.91
CA VAL A 89 -8.97 -12.32 -17.04
C VAL A 89 -7.90 -13.10 -16.29
N CYS A 90 -8.08 -13.26 -14.99
CA CYS A 90 -7.10 -14.01 -14.19
C CYS A 90 -7.04 -15.47 -14.60
N GLY A 91 -5.81 -15.98 -14.71
CA GLY A 91 -5.53 -17.34 -15.16
C GLY A 91 -5.83 -18.40 -14.11
N GLN A 92 -5.38 -19.63 -14.39
CA GLN A 92 -5.59 -20.75 -13.48
C GLN A 92 -4.84 -20.54 -12.16
N ASN A 93 -5.51 -20.89 -11.04
CA ASN A 93 -5.01 -20.69 -9.67
C ASN A 93 -4.69 -19.22 -9.36
N GLN A 94 -5.37 -18.27 -10.03
CA GLN A 94 -5.32 -16.85 -9.73
C GLN A 94 -6.69 -16.33 -9.33
N VAL A 95 -6.68 -15.26 -8.56
CA VAL A 95 -7.86 -14.47 -8.19
C VAL A 95 -7.59 -13.00 -8.50
N GLU A 96 -8.66 -12.28 -8.79
CA GLU A 96 -8.61 -10.85 -9.01
C GLU A 96 -8.28 -10.15 -7.68
N ARG A 97 -7.11 -9.50 -7.63
CA ARG A 97 -6.68 -8.66 -6.51
C ARG A 97 -7.29 -7.27 -6.60
N SER A 98 -7.34 -6.72 -7.81
CA SER A 98 -8.01 -5.47 -8.11
C SER A 98 -8.75 -5.56 -9.43
N ALA A 99 -9.96 -5.02 -9.43
CA ALA A 99 -10.80 -4.96 -10.61
C ALA A 99 -10.22 -4.07 -11.69
N CYS A 100 -10.53 -4.43 -12.93
CA CYS A 100 -10.29 -3.56 -14.07
C CYS A 100 -11.11 -2.27 -13.92
N THR A 101 -10.47 -1.13 -14.18
CA THR A 101 -11.12 0.18 -14.25
C THR A 101 -10.76 0.84 -15.59
N ALA A 102 -11.42 1.94 -15.94
CA ALA A 102 -11.14 2.59 -17.23
C ALA A 102 -9.64 2.94 -17.41
N ASP A 103 -8.93 3.22 -16.32
CA ASP A 103 -7.53 3.64 -16.29
C ASP A 103 -6.52 2.52 -15.94
N ARG A 104 -6.95 1.27 -15.71
CA ARG A 104 -6.03 0.15 -15.37
C ARG A 104 -6.62 -1.21 -15.70
N ASP A 105 -5.77 -2.17 -16.04
CA ASP A 105 -6.20 -3.56 -16.15
C ASP A 105 -6.52 -4.18 -14.79
N CYS A 106 -7.24 -5.32 -14.79
CA CYS A 106 -7.34 -6.15 -13.61
C CYS A 106 -5.94 -6.64 -13.18
N GLN A 107 -5.68 -6.69 -11.88
CA GLN A 107 -4.45 -7.29 -11.36
C GLN A 107 -4.77 -8.63 -10.74
N CYS A 108 -4.04 -9.65 -11.17
CA CYS A 108 -4.22 -11.02 -10.72
C CYS A 108 -3.19 -11.40 -9.66
N GLN A 109 -3.57 -12.29 -8.76
CA GLN A 109 -2.70 -12.81 -7.73
C GLN A 109 -2.91 -14.33 -7.60
N CYS A 110 -1.83 -15.09 -7.42
CA CYS A 110 -1.94 -16.52 -7.14
C CYS A 110 -2.75 -16.77 -5.87
N VAL A 111 -3.59 -17.81 -5.90
CA VAL A 111 -4.28 -18.29 -4.71
C VAL A 111 -3.27 -18.81 -3.67
N LEU A 112 -3.70 -18.86 -2.43
CA LEU A 112 -2.87 -19.35 -1.33
C LEU A 112 -2.32 -20.77 -1.61
N GLY A 113 -1.05 -20.97 -1.28
CA GLY A 113 -0.36 -22.25 -1.54
C GLY A 113 0.25 -22.35 -2.94
N TYR A 114 0.16 -21.28 -3.74
CA TYR A 114 0.80 -21.15 -5.04
C TYR A 114 1.65 -19.87 -5.08
N TYR A 115 2.67 -19.88 -5.93
CA TYR A 115 3.50 -18.71 -6.24
C TYR A 115 3.53 -18.50 -7.75
N TYR A 116 3.74 -17.25 -8.18
CA TYR A 116 3.87 -16.94 -9.59
C TYR A 116 5.30 -17.27 -10.05
N GLU A 117 5.42 -18.09 -11.09
CA GLU A 117 6.70 -18.43 -11.71
C GLU A 117 6.77 -17.75 -13.08
N GLU A 118 7.60 -16.70 -13.18
CA GLU A 118 7.73 -15.88 -14.39
C GLU A 118 8.13 -16.71 -15.61
N LYS A 119 8.98 -17.73 -15.43
CA LYS A 119 9.44 -18.59 -16.52
C LYS A 119 8.30 -19.31 -17.25
N TYR A 120 7.23 -19.65 -16.53
CA TYR A 120 6.08 -20.37 -17.09
C TYR A 120 4.82 -19.51 -17.15
N GLU A 121 4.91 -18.23 -16.76
CA GLU A 121 3.81 -17.27 -16.68
C GLU A 121 2.56 -17.83 -15.98
N MET A 122 2.76 -18.64 -14.92
CA MET A 122 1.68 -19.33 -14.24
C MET A 122 1.92 -19.49 -12.73
N CYS A 123 0.84 -19.77 -12.01
CA CYS A 123 0.89 -20.06 -10.59
C CYS A 123 1.24 -21.54 -10.36
N LEU A 124 2.41 -21.78 -9.77
CA LEU A 124 2.87 -23.11 -9.38
C LEU A 124 2.62 -23.39 -7.90
N ARG A 125 2.26 -24.63 -7.59
CA ARG A 125 2.00 -25.04 -6.20
C ARG A 125 3.30 -25.01 -5.40
N HIS A 126 3.25 -24.48 -4.18
CA HIS A 126 4.33 -24.62 -3.22
C HIS A 126 4.63 -26.10 -2.96
N LYS A 127 5.92 -26.43 -2.84
CA LYS A 127 6.36 -27.76 -2.43
C LYS A 127 6.13 -27.91 -0.92
N THR A 128 5.61 -29.06 -0.52
CA THR A 128 5.56 -29.44 0.89
C THR A 128 6.95 -29.87 1.33
N CYS A 129 7.41 -29.40 2.48
CA CYS A 129 8.68 -29.87 3.01
C CYS A 129 8.58 -31.34 3.45
N PRO A 130 9.63 -32.14 3.19
CA PRO A 130 9.77 -33.48 3.75
C PRO A 130 9.65 -33.49 5.28
N SER A 131 9.30 -34.64 5.86
CA SER A 131 9.30 -34.85 7.31
C SER A 131 10.66 -34.48 7.92
N GLY A 132 10.66 -33.69 8.99
CA GLY A 132 11.89 -33.16 9.60
C GLY A 132 12.46 -31.92 8.90
N GLN A 133 11.78 -31.38 7.89
CA GLN A 133 12.12 -30.11 7.25
C GLN A 133 10.98 -29.09 7.38
N GLY A 134 11.34 -27.82 7.55
CA GLY A 134 10.44 -26.69 7.64
C GLY A 134 10.71 -25.70 6.50
N VAL A 135 9.71 -24.91 6.18
CA VAL A 135 9.84 -23.78 5.25
C VAL A 135 10.61 -22.69 5.98
N LEU A 136 11.74 -22.20 5.44
CA LEU A 136 12.34 -20.95 5.92
C LEU A 136 11.43 -19.79 5.52
N THR A 137 10.31 -19.62 6.22
CA THR A 137 9.89 -18.23 6.40
C THR A 137 11.08 -17.60 7.10
N GLU A 138 11.73 -16.62 6.46
CA GLU A 138 12.39 -15.53 7.17
C GLU A 138 11.70 -15.44 8.55
N ASP A 139 12.45 -15.77 9.62
CA ASP A 139 12.08 -16.36 10.92
C ASP A 139 10.60 -16.31 11.34
N SER A 140 10.15 -17.14 12.30
CA SER A 140 8.78 -17.04 12.86
C SER A 140 8.37 -15.66 13.45
N GLY A 141 9.18 -14.61 13.29
CA GLY A 141 8.81 -13.20 13.41
C GLY A 141 9.32 -12.24 12.31
N ASP A 142 9.76 -12.63 11.11
CA ASP A 142 10.26 -11.63 10.14
C ASP A 142 9.16 -10.77 9.53
N TYR A 143 7.92 -11.27 9.51
CA TYR A 143 6.76 -10.42 9.26
C TYR A 143 6.69 -9.24 10.27
N LEU A 144 7.24 -9.37 11.48
CA LEU A 144 7.33 -8.28 12.45
C LEU A 144 8.34 -7.20 11.99
N ARG A 145 9.40 -7.59 11.29
CA ARG A 145 10.40 -6.65 10.73
C ARG A 145 9.80 -5.75 9.66
N GLU A 146 8.78 -6.21 8.93
CA GLU A 146 8.02 -5.39 7.99
C GLU A 146 6.94 -4.54 8.68
N ILE A 147 6.22 -5.13 9.64
CA ILE A 147 5.06 -4.49 10.27
C ILE A 147 5.46 -3.32 11.15
N VAL A 148 6.53 -3.47 11.92
CA VAL A 148 6.89 -2.51 12.96
C VAL A 148 7.33 -1.17 12.36
N PRO A 149 8.25 -1.11 11.37
CA PRO A 149 8.60 0.14 10.69
C PRO A 149 7.40 0.84 10.06
N ALA A 150 6.55 0.08 9.34
CA ALA A 150 5.33 0.62 8.72
C ALA A 150 4.37 1.20 9.76
N PHE A 151 4.23 0.55 10.92
CA PHE A 151 3.38 1.03 12.00
C PHE A 151 3.81 2.43 12.48
N PHE A 152 5.11 2.66 12.69
CA PHE A 152 5.62 3.95 13.16
C PHE A 152 5.56 5.05 12.10
N VAL A 153 5.70 4.72 10.81
CA VAL A 153 5.50 5.67 9.70
C VAL A 153 4.06 6.18 9.67
N HIS A 154 3.08 5.31 9.92
CA HIS A 154 1.66 5.67 9.86
C HIS A 154 1.13 6.31 11.15
N HIS A 155 1.54 5.83 12.33
CA HIS A 155 0.96 6.26 13.61
C HIS A 155 1.75 7.38 14.30
N LYS A 156 2.97 7.68 13.85
CA LYS A 156 3.84 8.81 14.25
C LYS A 156 3.63 9.28 15.71
N PRO A 157 4.11 8.53 16.72
CA PRO A 157 3.97 8.95 18.11
C PRO A 157 4.70 10.27 18.35
N HIS A 158 4.19 11.09 19.28
CA HIS A 158 4.83 12.35 19.64
C HIS A 158 6.31 12.16 20.02
N ILE A 159 7.18 13.09 19.65
CA ILE A 159 8.65 12.98 19.82
C ILE A 159 9.07 12.64 21.26
N ARG A 160 8.38 13.18 22.28
CA ARG A 160 8.62 12.85 23.70
C ARG A 160 8.33 11.37 24.04
N ARG A 161 7.33 10.76 23.39
CA ARG A 161 7.02 9.32 23.53
C ARG A 161 8.05 8.47 22.80
N LEU A 162 8.41 8.84 21.57
CA LEU A 162 9.46 8.15 20.80
C LEU A 162 10.80 8.11 21.54
N ARG A 163 11.22 9.21 22.17
CA ARG A 163 12.43 9.23 23.00
C ARG A 163 12.37 8.23 24.17
N ARG A 164 11.21 8.13 24.83
CA ARG A 164 10.98 7.15 25.91
C ARG A 164 10.97 5.71 25.40
N ILE A 165 10.39 5.48 24.22
CA ILE A 165 10.35 4.16 23.55
C ILE A 165 11.77 3.71 23.23
N VAL A 166 12.55 4.53 22.50
CA VAL A 166 13.94 4.19 22.12
C VAL A 166 14.80 3.90 23.34
N HIS A 167 14.62 4.64 24.44
CA HIS A 167 15.36 4.39 25.68
C HIS A 167 14.99 3.07 26.37
N LYS A 168 13.79 2.55 26.13
CA LYS A 168 13.28 1.30 26.71
C LYS A 168 13.49 0.08 25.80
N LEU A 169 14.02 0.26 24.58
CA LEU A 169 14.29 -0.85 23.68
C LEU A 169 15.40 -1.75 24.25
N PRO A 170 15.20 -3.09 24.30
CA PRO A 170 16.22 -4.03 24.72
C PRO A 170 17.46 -3.94 23.82
N SER A 171 18.65 -3.85 24.40
CA SER A 171 19.92 -3.90 23.66
C SER A 171 20.57 -5.27 23.85
N LYS A 172 21.27 -5.76 22.81
CA LYS A 172 22.01 -7.03 22.82
C LYS A 172 23.19 -7.00 23.80
N ASP A 173 23.79 -5.83 23.98
CA ASP A 173 24.78 -5.54 25.02
C ASP A 173 24.13 -4.60 26.03
N SER A 174 24.33 -4.83 27.34
CA SER A 174 23.72 -4.08 28.46
C SER A 174 24.01 -2.56 28.52
N ARG A 175 24.47 -1.94 27.43
CA ARG A 175 24.57 -0.49 27.25
C ARG A 175 23.17 0.08 27.00
N LYS A 176 22.73 0.96 27.89
CA LYS A 176 21.52 1.78 27.67
C LYS A 176 21.67 2.56 26.37
N GLN A 177 20.56 2.73 25.64
CA GLN A 177 20.48 3.62 24.49
C GLN A 177 20.68 5.07 24.97
N GLU A 178 21.95 5.49 25.08
CA GLU A 178 22.36 6.84 25.46
C GLU A 178 22.19 7.81 24.28
N GLY A 179 21.84 9.07 24.58
CA GLY A 179 21.81 10.17 23.61
C GLY A 179 20.44 10.48 22.95
N THR A 180 19.30 10.01 23.46
CA THR A 180 17.99 10.24 22.79
C THR A 180 17.43 11.66 22.92
N ALA A 181 17.91 12.46 23.88
CA ALA A 181 17.38 13.79 24.18
C ALA A 181 17.59 14.82 23.05
N GLY A 182 18.68 14.69 22.28
CA GLY A 182 19.03 15.58 21.17
C GLY A 182 18.53 15.15 19.79
N LEU A 183 17.93 13.96 19.66
CA LEU A 183 17.54 13.41 18.36
C LEU A 183 16.23 14.02 17.85
N ASN A 184 16.19 14.28 16.54
CA ASN A 184 14.98 14.68 15.80
C ASN A 184 14.11 13.45 15.44
N LEU A 185 12.90 13.70 14.93
CA LEU A 185 11.94 12.64 14.64
C LEU A 185 12.48 11.57 13.64
N PRO A 186 13.10 11.93 12.50
CA PRO A 186 13.69 10.96 11.58
C PRO A 186 14.78 10.10 12.23
N ALA A 187 15.69 10.70 13.02
CA ALA A 187 16.76 9.96 13.69
C ALA A 187 16.24 8.97 14.75
N LEU A 188 15.13 9.30 15.43
CA LEU A 188 14.47 8.39 16.36
C LEU A 188 13.80 7.21 15.64
N LEU A 189 13.16 7.47 14.49
CA LEU A 189 12.55 6.41 13.67
C LEU A 189 13.63 5.49 13.08
N GLU A 190 14.74 6.06 12.61
CA GLU A 190 15.86 5.28 12.10
C GLU A 190 16.41 4.33 13.17
N ARG A 191 16.58 4.82 14.40
CA ARG A 191 17.07 4.01 15.52
C ARG A 191 16.13 2.87 15.90
N ILE A 192 14.82 3.06 15.73
CA ILE A 192 13.83 1.99 15.86
C ILE A 192 13.99 0.98 14.72
N ASN A 193 14.12 1.44 13.48
CA ASN A 193 14.30 0.56 12.31
C ASN A 193 15.57 -0.28 12.41
N THR A 194 16.70 0.32 12.79
CA THR A 194 17.97 -0.39 13.00
C THR A 194 17.86 -1.43 14.12
N TRP A 195 17.13 -1.10 15.20
CA TRP A 195 16.88 -2.05 16.28
C TRP A 195 16.00 -3.22 15.79
N VAL A 196 14.89 -2.94 15.10
CA VAL A 196 14.02 -3.99 14.54
C VAL A 196 14.77 -4.93 13.59
N ALA A 197 15.70 -4.39 12.78
CA ALA A 197 16.50 -5.17 11.86
C ALA A 197 17.48 -6.14 12.55
N SER A 198 17.88 -5.86 13.80
CA SER A 198 18.88 -6.64 14.55
C SER A 198 18.32 -7.37 15.79
N ALA A 199 17.07 -7.10 16.17
CA ALA A 199 16.40 -7.70 17.32
C ALA A 199 15.84 -9.11 17.02
N THR A 200 15.73 -9.95 18.05
CA THR A 200 15.08 -11.27 17.94
C THR A 200 13.56 -11.14 17.85
N SER A 201 12.88 -12.18 17.37
CA SER A 201 11.42 -12.18 17.24
C SER A 201 10.71 -11.96 18.58
N GLU A 202 11.25 -12.52 19.67
CA GLU A 202 10.76 -12.39 21.04
C GLU A 202 10.93 -10.97 21.55
N GLN A 203 12.06 -10.33 21.24
CA GLN A 203 12.31 -8.92 21.58
C GLN A 203 11.33 -8.00 20.86
N ILE A 204 11.01 -8.28 19.59
CA ILE A 204 10.03 -7.51 18.82
C ILE A 204 8.60 -7.76 19.34
N GLN A 205 8.28 -8.98 19.78
CA GLN A 205 6.99 -9.30 20.41
C GLN A 205 6.70 -8.53 21.70
N GLN A 206 7.74 -8.11 22.43
CA GLN A 206 7.60 -7.29 23.64
C GLN A 206 7.35 -5.80 23.34
N LEU A 207 7.50 -5.36 22.08
CA LEU A 207 7.38 -3.96 21.70
C LEU A 207 6.03 -3.32 22.05
N PRO A 208 4.86 -3.98 21.86
CA PRO A 208 3.58 -3.41 22.27
C PRO A 208 3.54 -3.04 23.76
N ASP A 209 4.07 -3.89 24.63
CA ASP A 209 4.12 -3.61 26.07
C ASP A 209 5.07 -2.46 26.40
N LEU A 210 6.18 -2.36 25.66
CA LEU A 210 7.12 -1.24 25.79
C LEU A 210 6.48 0.09 25.37
N LEU A 211 5.63 0.08 24.34
CA LEU A 211 4.86 1.25 23.92
C LEU A 211 3.90 1.72 25.02
N THR A 212 3.14 0.79 25.61
CA THR A 212 2.24 1.07 26.73
C THR A 212 3.02 1.62 27.92
N LYS A 213 4.12 0.97 28.33
CA LYS A 213 5.01 1.45 29.40
C LYS A 213 5.69 2.80 29.11
N ALA A 214 5.75 3.23 27.85
CA ALA A 214 6.24 4.54 27.43
C ALA A 214 5.13 5.60 27.34
N GLY A 215 3.90 5.31 27.78
CA GLY A 215 2.74 6.18 27.73
C GLY A 215 2.22 6.41 26.31
N ALA A 216 2.37 5.41 25.45
CA ALA A 216 1.79 5.31 24.12
C ALA A 216 0.76 4.17 24.08
N ASP A 217 -0.14 4.13 25.07
CA ASP A 217 -1.05 3.02 25.37
C ASP A 217 -1.89 2.61 24.16
N ASN A 218 -2.58 3.58 23.53
CA ASN A 218 -3.37 3.33 22.32
C ASN A 218 -2.54 2.79 21.15
N ALA A 219 -1.26 3.14 21.07
CA ALA A 219 -0.37 2.64 20.01
C ALA A 219 0.12 1.23 20.33
N GLY A 220 0.44 0.95 21.61
CA GLY A 220 0.78 -0.38 22.09
C GLY A 220 -0.35 -1.37 21.83
N GLU A 221 -1.57 -1.05 22.26
CA GLU A 221 -2.73 -1.92 22.06
C GLU A 221 -3.03 -2.17 20.57
N ARG A 222 -2.95 -1.14 19.72
CA ARG A 222 -3.16 -1.29 18.27
C ARG A 222 -2.11 -2.20 17.63
N LEU A 223 -0.85 -2.04 18.02
CA LEU A 223 0.23 -2.88 17.51
C LEU A 223 0.05 -4.33 17.98
N HIS A 224 -0.28 -4.54 19.25
CA HIS A 224 -0.57 -5.85 19.83
C HIS A 224 -1.69 -6.57 19.07
N ASN A 225 -2.83 -5.90 18.88
CA ASN A 225 -3.97 -6.46 18.16
C ASN A 225 -3.63 -6.81 16.70
N LYS A 226 -2.79 -6.00 16.04
CA LYS A 226 -2.32 -6.27 14.67
C LYS A 226 -1.41 -7.50 14.63
N MET A 227 -0.49 -7.63 15.59
CA MET A 227 0.44 -8.76 15.69
C MET A 227 -0.31 -10.05 16.00
N GLN A 228 -1.20 -10.06 17.01
CA GLN A 228 -2.00 -11.24 17.36
C GLN A 228 -2.90 -11.72 16.22
N ARG A 229 -3.52 -10.80 15.48
CA ARG A 229 -4.35 -11.17 14.32
C ARG A 229 -3.53 -11.90 13.25
N ILE A 230 -2.31 -11.45 13.01
CA ILE A 230 -1.42 -12.06 12.03
C ILE A 230 -0.95 -13.42 12.54
N GLU A 231 -0.54 -13.51 13.81
CA GLU A 231 -0.14 -14.78 14.42
C GLU A 231 -1.27 -15.82 14.42
N SER A 232 -2.51 -15.41 14.72
CA SER A 232 -3.70 -16.27 14.63
C SER A 232 -3.93 -16.78 13.21
N ASN A 233 -3.85 -15.89 12.21
CA ASN A 233 -3.98 -16.29 10.80
C ASN A 233 -2.86 -17.25 10.40
N LEU A 234 -1.62 -17.03 10.84
CA LEU A 234 -0.49 -17.91 10.58
C LEU A 234 -0.67 -19.29 11.23
N LYS A 235 -1.21 -19.35 12.45
CA LYS A 235 -1.56 -20.62 13.12
C LYS A 235 -2.66 -21.38 12.38
N GLU A 236 -3.70 -20.68 11.93
CA GLU A 236 -4.77 -21.25 11.11
C GLU A 236 -4.21 -21.83 9.80
N LEU A 237 -3.35 -21.08 9.09
CA LEU A 237 -2.67 -21.54 7.89
C LEU A 237 -1.82 -22.80 8.12
N ARG A 238 -1.11 -22.88 9.25
CA ARG A 238 -0.33 -24.07 9.64
C ARG A 238 -1.24 -25.27 9.93
N SER A 239 -2.39 -25.06 10.58
CA SER A 239 -3.36 -26.13 10.89
C SER A 239 -4.03 -26.70 9.64
N LEU A 240 -4.33 -25.87 8.64
CA LEU A 240 -4.87 -26.28 7.34
C LEU A 240 -3.89 -27.11 6.51
N GLY A 241 -2.59 -27.05 6.81
CA GLY A 241 -1.55 -27.87 6.19
C GLY A 241 -1.49 -29.31 6.71
N ASN A 242 -2.01 -29.58 7.92
CA ASN A 242 -1.87 -30.87 8.59
C ASN A 242 -3.06 -31.83 8.40
N GLU A 243 -4.23 -31.35 7.95
CA GLU A 243 -5.42 -32.20 7.76
C GLU A 243 -5.84 -32.25 6.29
N ARG A 244 -5.57 -33.37 5.61
CA ARG A 244 -5.93 -33.59 4.19
C ARG A 244 -7.44 -33.67 3.90
N SER A 245 -8.34 -33.48 4.87
CA SER A 245 -9.77 -33.83 4.71
C SER A 245 -10.74 -32.66 4.46
N HIS A 246 -10.41 -31.40 4.79
CA HIS A 246 -11.42 -30.32 4.80
C HIS A 246 -11.32 -29.28 3.66
N LYS A 247 -10.87 -29.70 2.46
CA LYS A 247 -10.84 -28.85 1.25
C LYS A 247 -12.19 -28.24 0.85
N LYS A 248 -13.32 -28.85 1.24
CA LYS A 248 -14.66 -28.36 0.89
C LYS A 248 -15.15 -27.20 1.76
N LYS A 249 -14.66 -27.09 3.01
CA LYS A 249 -15.12 -26.06 3.96
C LYS A 249 -14.32 -24.75 3.86
N ALA A 250 -13.05 -24.85 3.43
CA ALA A 250 -12.20 -23.69 3.18
C ALA A 250 -12.65 -22.87 1.94
N GLN A 251 -13.24 -23.53 0.93
CA GLN A 251 -13.74 -22.86 -0.27
C GLN A 251 -14.89 -21.87 0.06
N ASP A 252 -15.72 -22.20 1.04
CA ASP A 252 -16.90 -21.40 1.43
C ASP A 252 -16.55 -20.23 2.38
N LEU A 253 -15.37 -20.23 3.00
CA LEU A 253 -14.89 -19.14 3.88
C LEU A 253 -14.05 -18.08 3.14
N ILE A 254 -13.63 -18.35 1.89
CA ILE A 254 -12.69 -17.50 1.13
C ILE A 254 -13.40 -16.37 0.36
N THR A 255 -14.71 -16.44 0.16
CA THR A 255 -15.47 -15.41 -0.57
C THR A 255 -15.68 -14.10 0.19
N ASP A 256 -15.37 -14.03 1.49
CA ASP A 256 -15.73 -12.85 2.32
C ASP A 256 -14.55 -12.00 2.83
N LYS A 257 -13.29 -12.45 2.73
CA LYS A 257 -12.19 -11.80 3.50
C LYS A 257 -10.93 -11.38 2.77
N THR A 258 -10.88 -11.44 1.44
CA THR A 258 -9.67 -11.13 0.68
C THR A 258 -9.53 -9.61 0.44
N ARG A 259 -9.20 -8.86 1.50
CA ARG A 259 -8.63 -7.51 1.38
C ARG A 259 -7.36 -7.42 2.20
N LYS A 260 -6.24 -7.34 1.46
CA LYS A 260 -4.89 -6.89 1.83
C LYS A 260 -3.85 -7.98 2.05
N ASN A 261 -2.91 -8.03 1.08
CA ASN A 261 -1.47 -8.33 1.14
C ASN A 261 -1.01 -9.58 1.91
N GLN A 262 0.09 -10.26 1.62
CA GLN A 262 1.21 -10.25 0.67
C GLN A 262 1.81 -11.64 0.98
N LEU A 263 2.18 -12.47 0.00
CA LEU A 263 3.21 -13.51 0.19
C LEU A 263 3.48 -14.12 -1.19
N THR A 264 4.24 -13.38 -1.99
CA THR A 264 4.73 -13.79 -3.30
C THR A 264 6.25 -13.89 -3.22
N SER A 265 6.73 -14.86 -2.46
CA SER A 265 8.09 -15.38 -2.58
C SER A 265 8.15 -16.75 -1.91
N LEU A 266 8.66 -17.72 -2.66
CA LEU A 266 8.98 -19.06 -2.20
C LEU A 266 9.89 -18.99 -0.97
N PRO A 267 9.63 -19.81 0.06
CA PRO A 267 10.67 -20.13 1.00
C PRO A 267 11.13 -21.58 0.82
N ALA A 268 12.44 -21.77 0.71
CA ALA A 268 13.05 -23.09 0.55
C ALA A 268 12.88 -23.95 1.81
N CYS A 269 12.90 -25.28 1.64
CA CYS A 269 12.79 -26.25 2.74
C CYS A 269 14.16 -26.51 3.37
N PHE A 270 14.23 -26.50 4.71
CA PHE A 270 15.45 -26.76 5.47
C PHE A 270 15.19 -27.71 6.63
N THR A 271 16.22 -28.43 7.05
CA THR A 271 16.17 -29.40 8.17
C THR A 271 15.90 -28.69 9.49
N VAL A 272 14.82 -29.10 10.18
CA VAL A 272 14.53 -28.70 11.55
C VAL A 272 15.36 -29.61 12.45
N SER A 273 16.54 -29.15 12.85
CA SER A 273 17.30 -29.81 13.90
C SER A 273 16.60 -29.55 15.23
N GLY A 274 15.98 -30.59 15.80
CA GLY A 274 15.35 -30.51 17.11
C GLY A 274 16.37 -30.22 18.22
N GLN A 275 16.00 -29.29 19.11
CA GLN A 275 16.44 -29.23 20.50
C GLN A 275 15.35 -29.83 21.38
#